data_AF-A0A7S1IG19-F1
#
_entry.id   AF-A0A7S1IG19-F1
#
_cell.length_a   1.000
_cell.length_b   1.000
_cell.length_c   1.000
_cell.angle_alpha   90.00
_cell.angle_beta   90.00
_cell.angle_gamma   90.00
#
_symmetry.space_group_name_H-M   'P 1'
#
loop_
_entity.id
_entity.type
_entity.pdbx_description
1 polymer ?
#
loop_
_entity_poly.entity_id
_entity_poly.type
_entity_poly.pdbx_seq_one_letter_code
_entity_poly.pdbx_strand_id
1 'polypeptide(L)'
;QAHGVLDQALAALPHYNLKVLGHSLGAGVATLLTMILHPKMPGRVSCIAYSPPGALLSMEAAEYTQAFVTSVIWRDDAIPRMGINSLTQLRGRIVQALARCKRHKWFVLLGSSFMCCSNPSEIEVESDETTALLNTVHTEREEARKRESAHDLEASQAPRKRYLTLSECPLMWLPGRVIHLRPEDGVRCRARWVDRTGFAQLVVSRSMVMDHLPDVLATALRDVARSLEGRG
;
A
#
# COMPACT_ATOMS: atom_id res chain seq x y z
N GLN A 1 7.32 -29.33 22.10
CA GLN A 1 6.68 -30.07 21.00
C GLN A 1 5.70 -29.13 20.30
N ALA A 2 6.08 -28.51 19.19
CA ALA A 2 5.20 -27.56 18.47
C ALA A 2 5.40 -27.64 16.94
N HIS A 3 5.61 -28.84 16.41
CA HIS A 3 5.92 -29.04 14.99
C HIS A 3 4.94 -30.06 14.40
N GLY A 4 4.15 -29.62 13.41
CA GLY A 4 3.36 -30.51 12.57
C GLY A 4 1.84 -30.35 12.61
N VAL A 5 1.25 -29.32 13.23
CA VAL A 5 -0.22 -29.14 13.20
C VAL A 5 -0.74 -29.09 11.76
N LEU A 6 -0.04 -28.37 10.89
CA LEU A 6 -0.38 -28.30 9.47
C LEU A 6 -0.18 -29.65 8.77
N ASP A 7 0.95 -30.33 9.03
CA ASP A 7 1.26 -31.63 8.42
C ASP A 7 0.25 -32.71 8.84
N GLN A 8 -0.17 -32.71 10.11
CA GLN A 8 -1.21 -33.59 10.64
C GLN A 8 -2.56 -33.31 9.98
N ALA A 9 -2.94 -32.04 9.85
CA ALA A 9 -4.19 -31.65 9.18
C ALA A 9 -4.18 -32.04 7.69
N LEU A 10 -3.05 -31.87 7.01
CA LEU A 10 -2.88 -32.25 5.60
C LEU A 10 -2.88 -33.78 5.41
N ALA A 11 -2.29 -34.52 6.35
CA ALA A 11 -2.32 -35.98 6.33
C ALA A 11 -3.74 -36.53 6.57
N ALA A 12 -4.52 -35.89 7.44
CA ALA A 12 -5.91 -36.27 7.68
C ALA A 12 -6.84 -35.94 6.50
N LEU A 13 -6.51 -34.93 5.69
CA LEU A 13 -7.34 -34.45 4.58
C LEU A 13 -6.55 -34.42 3.26
N PRO A 14 -6.11 -35.58 2.73
CA PRO A 14 -5.17 -35.66 1.63
C PRO A 14 -5.73 -35.17 0.28
N HIS A 15 -7.04 -34.95 0.16
CA HIS A 15 -7.70 -34.47 -1.07
C HIS A 15 -8.10 -32.99 -1.02
N TYR A 16 -7.91 -32.31 0.12
CA TYR A 16 -8.35 -30.93 0.29
C TYR A 16 -7.29 -29.95 -0.23
N ASN A 17 -7.75 -28.82 -0.75
CA ASN A 17 -6.89 -27.69 -1.10
C ASN A 17 -6.72 -26.77 0.11
N LEU A 18 -5.51 -26.29 0.34
CA LEU A 18 -5.18 -25.38 1.42
C LEU A 18 -5.35 -23.92 0.94
N LYS A 19 -6.25 -23.19 1.59
CA LYS A 19 -6.44 -21.76 1.37
C LYS A 19 -5.89 -20.98 2.57
N VAL A 20 -4.83 -20.21 2.35
CA VAL A 20 -4.28 -19.31 3.39
C VAL A 20 -4.93 -17.94 3.25
N LEU A 21 -5.31 -17.34 4.37
CA LEU A 21 -6.03 -16.08 4.43
C LEU A 21 -5.31 -15.15 5.39
N GLY A 22 -5.35 -13.86 5.10
CA GLY A 22 -4.84 -12.85 6.02
C GLY A 22 -5.28 -11.45 5.61
N HIS A 23 -5.36 -10.56 6.59
CA HIS A 23 -5.63 -9.14 6.39
C HIS A 23 -4.42 -8.31 6.79
N SER A 24 -4.14 -7.21 6.07
CA SER A 24 -3.05 -6.28 6.39
C SER A 24 -1.69 -6.99 6.49
N LEU A 25 -0.96 -6.79 7.60
CA LEU A 25 0.26 -7.54 7.92
C LEU A 25 0.05 -9.07 7.83
N GLY A 26 -1.08 -9.57 8.32
CA GLY A 26 -1.43 -10.98 8.24
C GLY A 26 -1.57 -11.47 6.80
N ALA A 27 -1.98 -10.60 5.87
CA ALA A 27 -2.01 -10.90 4.44
C ALA A 27 -0.59 -11.05 3.85
N GLY A 28 0.35 -10.23 4.33
CA GLY A 28 1.77 -10.36 4.01
C GLY A 28 2.34 -11.68 4.52
N VAL A 29 2.06 -12.03 5.78
CA VAL A 29 2.48 -13.32 6.36
C VAL A 29 1.85 -14.49 5.62
N ALA A 30 0.55 -14.43 5.30
CA ALA A 30 -0.15 -15.45 4.54
C ALA A 30 0.46 -15.65 3.15
N THR A 31 0.84 -14.56 2.48
CA THR A 31 1.53 -14.59 1.19
C THR A 31 2.86 -15.32 1.29
N LEU A 32 3.72 -14.92 2.25
CA LEU A 32 5.04 -15.52 2.42
C LEU A 32 4.95 -17.00 2.82
N LEU A 33 4.02 -17.34 3.73
CA LEU A 33 3.74 -18.73 4.09
C LEU A 33 3.32 -19.54 2.86
N THR A 34 2.44 -18.99 2.02
CA THR A 34 2.00 -19.65 0.80
C THR A 34 3.15 -19.84 -0.19
N MET A 35 4.06 -18.86 -0.33
CA MET A 35 5.27 -19.01 -1.15
C MET A 35 6.16 -20.16 -0.67
N ILE A 36 6.28 -20.36 0.66
CA ILE A 36 7.05 -21.46 1.25
C ILE A 36 6.37 -22.82 1.02
N LEU A 37 5.04 -22.87 1.06
CA LEU A 37 4.27 -24.11 0.90
C LEU A 37 4.05 -24.49 -0.57
N HIS A 38 4.02 -23.53 -1.48
CA HIS A 38 3.67 -23.73 -2.89
C HIS A 38 4.57 -24.77 -3.59
N PRO A 39 5.91 -24.78 -3.42
CA PRO A 39 6.76 -25.84 -3.98
C PRO A 39 6.49 -27.24 -3.41
N LYS A 40 5.98 -27.34 -2.18
CA LYS A 40 5.68 -28.61 -1.50
C LYS A 40 4.31 -29.17 -1.88
N MET A 41 3.39 -28.30 -2.29
CA MET A 41 2.00 -28.63 -2.62
C MET A 41 1.52 -27.90 -3.88
N PRO A 42 2.19 -28.12 -5.04
CA PRO A 42 1.88 -27.40 -6.26
C PRO A 42 0.43 -27.62 -6.69
N GLY A 43 -0.26 -26.53 -7.05
CA GLY A 43 -1.67 -26.55 -7.47
C GLY A 43 -2.69 -26.77 -6.34
N ARG A 44 -2.24 -27.09 -5.12
CA ARG A 44 -3.13 -27.40 -3.98
C ARG A 44 -3.14 -26.34 -2.89
N VAL A 45 -2.21 -25.39 -2.93
CA VAL A 45 -2.17 -24.27 -1.98
C VAL A 45 -2.36 -22.95 -2.70
N SER A 46 -3.16 -22.07 -2.10
CA SER A 46 -3.37 -20.73 -2.63
C SER A 46 -3.69 -19.74 -1.50
N CYS A 47 -3.52 -18.45 -1.77
CA CYS A 47 -3.73 -17.38 -0.80
C CYS A 47 -4.79 -16.39 -1.26
N ILE A 48 -5.61 -15.89 -0.33
CA ILE A 48 -6.35 -14.65 -0.52
C ILE A 48 -5.82 -13.63 0.50
N ALA A 49 -5.17 -12.60 0.00
CA ALA A 49 -4.54 -11.55 0.78
C ALA A 49 -5.47 -10.32 0.78
N TYR A 50 -6.06 -10.00 1.93
CA TYR A 50 -6.92 -8.84 2.09
C TYR A 50 -6.09 -7.63 2.48
N SER A 51 -6.09 -6.59 1.65
CA SER A 51 -5.33 -5.36 1.88
C SER A 51 -3.85 -5.59 2.26
N PRO A 52 -3.07 -6.39 1.50
CA PRO A 52 -1.66 -6.62 1.82
C PRO A 52 -0.85 -5.33 1.68
N PRO A 53 0.29 -5.21 2.40
CA PRO A 53 1.16 -4.05 2.27
C PRO A 53 1.74 -3.96 0.84
N GLY A 54 1.76 -2.75 0.28
CA GLY A 54 2.30 -2.49 -1.06
C GLY A 54 3.80 -2.73 -1.19
N ALA A 55 4.52 -2.66 -0.08
CA ALA A 55 5.96 -2.89 -0.02
C ALA A 55 6.33 -4.32 0.42
N LEU A 56 5.69 -5.35 -0.16
CA LEU A 56 5.89 -6.72 0.27
C LEU A 56 6.94 -7.49 -0.54
N LEU A 57 6.88 -7.43 -1.88
CA LEU A 57 7.67 -8.30 -2.76
C LEU A 57 8.50 -7.50 -3.79
N SER A 58 9.61 -8.08 -4.25
CA SER A 58 10.27 -7.63 -5.49
C SER A 58 9.37 -7.92 -6.70
N MET A 59 9.71 -7.38 -7.88
CA MET A 59 8.91 -7.62 -9.08
C MET A 59 8.82 -9.11 -9.42
N GLU A 60 9.94 -9.82 -9.36
CA GLU A 60 10.04 -11.24 -9.71
C GLU A 60 9.19 -12.10 -8.76
N ALA A 61 9.22 -11.80 -7.46
CA ALA A 61 8.38 -12.49 -6.48
C ALA A 61 6.90 -12.13 -6.65
N ALA A 62 6.59 -10.90 -7.03
CA ALA A 62 5.24 -10.42 -7.29
C ALA A 62 4.63 -11.12 -8.54
N GLU A 63 5.43 -11.35 -9.58
CA GLU A 63 5.07 -12.15 -10.76
C GLU A 63 4.90 -13.62 -10.41
N TYR A 64 5.86 -14.21 -9.69
CA TYR A 64 5.78 -15.60 -9.23
C TYR A 64 4.48 -15.90 -8.45
N THR A 65 4.07 -14.97 -7.59
CA THR A 65 2.86 -15.13 -6.76
C THR A 65 1.54 -15.00 -7.53
N GLN A 66 1.52 -14.53 -8.79
CA GLN A 66 0.27 -14.41 -9.57
C GLN A 66 -0.44 -15.75 -9.78
N ALA A 67 0.31 -16.85 -9.80
CA ALA A 67 -0.23 -18.19 -10.01
C ALA A 67 -1.13 -18.66 -8.86
N PHE A 68 -0.87 -18.23 -7.62
CA PHE A 68 -1.50 -18.82 -6.43
C PHE A 68 -1.97 -17.79 -5.38
N VAL A 69 -1.66 -16.50 -5.51
CA VAL A 69 -2.10 -15.43 -4.60
C VAL A 69 -3.10 -14.51 -5.30
N THR A 70 -4.18 -14.18 -4.61
CA THR A 70 -5.12 -13.12 -5.02
C THR A 70 -5.18 -12.06 -3.93
N SER A 71 -4.83 -10.83 -4.29
CA SER A 71 -4.93 -9.66 -3.41
C SER A 71 -6.27 -8.97 -3.61
N VAL A 72 -6.95 -8.61 -2.52
CA VAL A 72 -8.25 -7.94 -2.55
C VAL A 72 -8.12 -6.61 -1.81
N ILE A 73 -8.45 -5.52 -2.49
CA ILE A 73 -8.26 -4.16 -1.96
C ILE A 73 -9.54 -3.36 -2.11
N TRP A 74 -9.91 -2.60 -1.08
CA TRP A 74 -11.07 -1.72 -1.08
C TRP A 74 -10.67 -0.26 -1.28
N ARG A 75 -11.34 0.43 -2.23
CA ARG A 75 -11.25 1.88 -2.46
C ARG A 75 -9.81 2.43 -2.42
N ASP A 76 -9.58 3.43 -1.57
CA ASP A 76 -8.33 4.18 -1.43
C ASP A 76 -7.58 3.73 -0.18
N ASP A 77 -7.74 2.46 0.22
CA ASP A 77 -6.96 1.86 1.32
C ASP A 77 -5.47 2.22 1.20
N ALA A 78 -4.95 2.81 2.27
CA ALA A 78 -3.58 3.29 2.33
C ALA A 78 -2.56 2.15 2.34
N ILE A 79 -2.85 1.02 3.01
CA ILE A 79 -1.85 -0.03 3.29
C ILE A 79 -1.30 -0.66 2.00
N PRO A 80 -2.12 -1.01 0.99
CA PRO A 80 -1.64 -1.51 -0.29
C PRO A 80 -0.84 -0.49 -1.11
N ARG A 81 -0.90 0.79 -0.75
CA ARG A 81 -0.22 1.91 -1.42
C ARG A 81 0.98 2.43 -0.63
N MET A 82 1.19 1.91 0.56
CA MET A 82 2.32 2.27 1.41
C MET A 82 3.58 1.54 0.95
N GLY A 83 4.55 2.34 0.51
CA GLY A 83 5.93 1.93 0.28
C GLY A 83 6.86 3.09 0.56
N ILE A 84 8.17 2.80 0.61
CA ILE A 84 9.20 3.79 0.96
C ILE A 84 9.11 5.04 0.06
N ASN A 85 8.87 4.82 -1.23
CA ASN A 85 8.71 5.90 -2.22
C ASN A 85 7.44 6.72 -1.97
N SER A 86 6.31 6.06 -1.74
CA SER A 86 5.03 6.73 -1.45
C SER A 86 5.08 7.53 -0.15
N LEU A 87 5.70 6.98 0.90
CA LEU A 87 5.81 7.64 2.20
C LEU A 87 6.74 8.85 2.14
N THR A 88 7.82 8.75 1.37
CA THR A 88 8.73 9.88 1.13
C THR A 88 8.05 11.00 0.36
N GLN A 89 7.32 10.66 -0.70
CA GLN A 89 6.53 11.65 -1.45
C GLN A 89 5.48 12.30 -0.55
N LEU A 90 4.78 11.52 0.28
CA LEU A 90 3.83 12.04 1.26
C LEU A 90 4.51 13.00 2.23
N ARG A 91 5.67 12.63 2.79
CA ARG A 91 6.46 13.51 3.68
C ARG A 91 6.78 14.83 2.99
N GLY A 92 7.27 14.79 1.75
CA GLY A 92 7.56 16.00 0.97
C GLY A 92 6.33 16.88 0.80
N ARG A 93 5.19 16.30 0.41
CA ARG A 93 3.91 17.02 0.26
C ARG A 93 3.41 17.62 1.58
N ILE A 94 3.56 16.91 2.69
CA ILE A 94 3.20 17.41 4.02
C ILE A 94 4.08 18.61 4.40
N VAL A 95 5.42 18.49 4.25
CA VAL A 95 6.35 19.58 4.56
C VAL A 95 6.04 20.82 3.71
N GLN A 96 5.77 20.63 2.42
CA GLN A 96 5.39 21.71 1.50
C GLN A 96 4.05 22.35 1.90
N ALA A 97 3.04 21.54 2.22
CA ALA A 97 1.74 22.02 2.66
C ALA A 97 1.84 22.80 3.98
N LEU A 98 2.66 22.34 4.92
CA LEU A 98 2.93 23.03 6.17
C LEU A 98 3.64 24.36 5.94
N ALA A 99 4.65 24.40 5.07
CA ALA A 99 5.36 25.64 4.71
C ALA A 99 4.44 26.67 4.05
N ARG A 100 3.43 26.21 3.28
CA ARG A 100 2.43 27.06 2.61
C ARG A 100 1.21 27.35 3.48
N CYS A 101 1.07 26.73 4.65
CA CYS A 101 -0.09 26.90 5.51
C CYS A 101 -0.05 28.26 6.19
N LYS A 102 -0.80 29.22 5.64
CA LYS A 102 -1.00 30.56 6.22
C LYS A 102 -2.05 30.58 7.33
N ARG A 103 -2.64 29.43 7.68
CA ARG A 103 -3.68 29.33 8.71
C ARG A 103 -3.06 29.15 10.09
N HIS A 104 -3.48 29.98 11.04
CA HIS A 104 -3.06 29.85 12.43
C HIS A 104 -3.52 28.50 13.02
N LYS A 105 -2.67 27.87 13.83
CA LYS A 105 -2.93 26.55 14.47
C LYS A 105 -4.28 26.48 15.19
N TRP A 106 -4.73 27.59 15.78
CA TRP A 106 -6.04 27.71 16.43
C TRP A 106 -7.21 27.56 15.47
N PHE A 107 -7.11 28.00 14.21
CA PHE A 107 -8.17 27.80 13.22
C PHE A 107 -8.39 26.31 12.92
N VAL A 108 -7.31 25.52 12.91
CA VAL A 108 -7.37 24.07 12.69
C VAL A 108 -7.89 23.37 13.95
N LEU A 109 -7.39 23.72 15.13
CA LEU A 109 -7.81 23.10 16.41
C LEU A 109 -9.25 23.47 16.81
N LEU A 110 -9.68 24.71 16.56
CA LEU A 110 -11.01 25.21 16.91
C LEU A 110 -12.04 24.95 15.79
N GLY A 111 -11.60 24.90 14.52
CA GLY A 111 -12.46 24.60 13.37
C GLY A 111 -12.78 23.11 13.17
N SER A 112 -12.03 22.21 13.82
CA SER A 112 -12.30 20.76 13.77
C SER A 112 -13.45 20.33 14.70
N SER A 113 -13.88 21.20 15.61
CA SER A 113 -14.94 20.91 16.58
C SER A 113 -16.28 21.61 16.27
N PHE A 114 -16.41 22.31 15.13
CA PHE A 114 -17.65 23.02 14.79
C PHE A 114 -18.02 23.00 13.29
N MET A 115 -17.91 21.86 12.60
CA MET A 115 -18.55 21.74 11.28
C MET A 115 -18.83 20.30 10.84
N CYS A 116 -19.89 19.72 11.42
CA CYS A 116 -20.86 19.05 10.56
C CYS A 116 -21.58 20.14 9.77
N CYS A 117 -21.71 19.98 8.45
CA CYS A 117 -22.46 20.85 7.53
C CYS A 117 -21.78 22.16 7.12
N SER A 118 -20.92 22.12 6.09
CA SER A 118 -20.90 23.07 4.95
C SER A 118 -19.86 22.62 3.91
N ASN A 119 -20.18 22.88 2.64
CA ASN A 119 -19.55 22.31 1.44
C ASN A 119 -18.01 22.47 1.39
N PRO A 120 -17.26 21.43 0.96
CA PRO A 120 -15.83 21.58 0.71
C PRO A 120 -15.65 22.34 -0.60
N SER A 121 -15.33 23.63 -0.54
CA SER A 121 -14.75 24.32 -1.70
C SER A 121 -13.45 23.60 -2.07
N GLU A 122 -13.37 23.14 -3.31
CA GLU A 122 -12.24 22.45 -3.92
C GLU A 122 -10.93 23.20 -3.64
N ILE A 123 -9.92 22.47 -3.20
CA ILE A 123 -8.54 22.97 -3.16
C ILE A 123 -8.01 22.82 -4.58
N GLU A 124 -8.19 23.84 -5.41
CA GLU A 124 -7.47 23.95 -6.68
C GLU A 124 -5.99 24.18 -6.36
N VAL A 125 -5.16 23.20 -6.72
CA VAL A 125 -3.69 23.35 -6.71
C VAL A 125 -3.31 23.74 -8.13
N GLU A 126 -3.07 25.04 -8.38
CA GLU A 126 -2.58 25.55 -9.66
C GLU A 126 -1.31 24.81 -10.10
N SER A 127 -1.35 24.29 -11.33
CA SER A 127 -0.37 23.37 -11.91
C SER A 127 0.92 24.03 -12.40
N ASP A 128 0.91 25.34 -12.68
CA ASP A 128 1.93 25.94 -13.55
C ASP A 128 3.20 26.38 -12.83
N GLU A 129 3.17 26.61 -11.51
CA GLU A 129 4.36 26.93 -10.71
C GLU A 129 5.15 25.69 -10.25
N THR A 130 4.57 24.49 -10.40
CA THR A 130 5.15 23.24 -9.90
C THR A 130 6.40 22.81 -10.67
N THR A 131 6.44 23.06 -11.98
CA THR A 131 7.55 22.75 -12.90
C THR A 131 8.74 23.68 -12.70
N ALA A 132 8.51 24.97 -12.44
CA ALA A 132 9.58 25.93 -12.18
C ALA A 132 10.31 25.64 -10.86
N LEU A 133 9.56 25.22 -9.82
CA LEU A 133 10.11 24.92 -8.50
C LEU A 133 10.82 23.55 -8.42
N LEU A 134 10.35 22.57 -9.19
CA LEU A 134 11.05 21.27 -9.33
C LEU A 134 12.45 21.46 -9.91
N ASN A 135 12.61 22.37 -10.87
CA ASN A 135 13.92 22.70 -11.46
C ASN A 135 14.86 23.39 -10.45
N THR A 136 14.32 24.19 -9.53
CA THR A 136 15.11 24.83 -8.45
C THR A 136 15.55 23.82 -7.40
N VAL A 137 14.68 22.88 -7.02
CA VAL A 137 15.03 21.79 -6.10
C VAL A 137 16.03 20.81 -6.74
N HIS A 138 15.98 20.59 -8.06
CA HIS A 138 16.98 19.78 -8.76
C HIS A 138 18.37 20.44 -8.78
N THR A 139 18.43 21.76 -8.99
CA THR A 139 19.70 22.53 -8.98
C THR A 139 20.32 22.61 -7.59
N GLU A 140 19.53 22.84 -6.54
CA GLU A 140 20.01 22.80 -5.15
C GLU A 140 20.55 21.41 -4.76
N ARG A 141 19.94 20.34 -5.30
CA ARG A 141 20.34 18.95 -5.06
C ARG A 141 21.63 18.56 -5.80
N GLU A 142 21.92 19.15 -6.97
CA GLU A 142 23.21 18.99 -7.66
C GLU A 142 24.34 19.73 -6.93
N GLU A 143 24.07 20.92 -6.41
CA GLU A 143 25.05 21.66 -5.62
C GLU A 143 25.35 21.01 -4.26
N ALA A 144 24.33 20.46 -3.59
CA ALA A 144 24.52 19.69 -2.36
C ALA A 144 25.36 18.42 -2.60
N ARG A 145 25.16 17.74 -3.74
CA ARG A 145 25.93 16.56 -4.14
C ARG A 145 27.40 16.90 -4.42
N LYS A 146 27.70 18.08 -4.96
CA LYS A 146 29.08 18.59 -5.12
C LYS A 146 29.74 18.95 -3.78
N ARG A 147 28.97 19.41 -2.79
CA ARG A 147 29.46 19.70 -1.43
C ARG A 147 29.73 18.43 -0.62
N GLU A 148 28.94 17.38 -0.81
CA GLU A 148 29.16 16.06 -0.20
C GLU A 148 30.42 15.36 -0.74
N SER A 149 30.67 15.37 -2.05
CA SER A 149 31.87 14.73 -2.62
C SER A 149 33.20 15.36 -2.17
N ALA A 150 33.18 16.61 -1.71
CA ALA A 150 34.35 17.30 -1.17
C ALA A 150 34.63 16.96 0.31
N HIS A 151 33.62 16.46 1.05
CA HIS A 151 33.71 16.18 2.49
C HIS A 151 34.04 14.69 2.80
N ASP A 152 34.11 13.84 1.77
CA ASP A 152 34.39 12.41 1.86
C ASP A 152 35.89 12.06 2.05
N LEU A 153 36.81 13.03 2.00
CA LEU A 153 38.25 12.76 2.13
C LEU A 153 38.81 12.71 3.57
N GLU A 154 38.10 13.20 4.59
CA GLU A 154 38.73 13.48 5.90
C GLU A 154 38.15 12.77 7.15
N ALA A 155 37.08 11.98 7.07
CA ALA A 155 36.47 11.43 8.30
C ALA A 155 36.24 9.91 8.25
N SER A 156 37.33 9.16 8.43
CA SER A 156 37.29 7.73 8.75
C SER A 156 37.15 7.51 10.27
N GLN A 157 36.52 6.39 10.66
CA GLN A 157 36.48 5.76 12.01
C GLN A 157 35.23 5.91 12.91
N ALA A 158 34.02 5.77 12.37
CA ALA A 158 32.89 5.22 13.15
C ALA A 158 31.92 4.45 12.26
N PRO A 159 31.33 3.30 12.69
CA PRO A 159 30.35 2.57 11.89
C PRO A 159 29.06 3.37 11.85
N ARG A 160 28.93 4.26 10.85
CA ARG A 160 27.68 4.96 10.55
C ARG A 160 26.62 3.92 10.22
N LYS A 161 25.49 3.93 10.94
CA LYS A 161 24.26 3.27 10.49
C LYS A 161 23.97 3.80 9.09
N ARG A 162 24.24 3.00 8.05
CA ARG A 162 23.90 3.30 6.66
C ARG A 162 22.38 3.32 6.55
N TYR A 163 21.79 4.49 6.74
CA TYR A 163 20.44 4.72 6.25
C TYR A 163 20.55 4.76 4.73
N LEU A 164 19.89 3.80 4.06
CA LEU A 164 19.81 3.77 2.60
C LEU A 164 19.35 5.14 2.11
N THR A 165 20.02 5.67 1.10
CA THR A 165 19.49 6.85 0.43
C THR A 165 18.20 6.44 -0.27
N LEU A 166 17.23 7.36 -0.41
CA LEU A 166 15.95 7.04 -1.05
C LEU A 166 16.07 6.51 -2.48
N SER A 167 17.18 6.83 -3.14
CA SER A 167 17.54 6.33 -4.47
C SER A 167 18.02 4.87 -4.47
N GLU A 168 18.32 4.29 -3.31
CA GLU A 168 18.81 2.92 -3.13
C GLU A 168 17.72 1.93 -2.69
N CYS A 169 16.53 2.42 -2.33
CA CYS A 169 15.43 1.58 -1.90
C CYS A 169 14.75 0.93 -3.12
N PRO A 170 14.81 -0.41 -3.29
CA PRO A 170 14.18 -1.06 -4.43
C PRO A 170 12.68 -0.87 -4.39
N LEU A 171 12.08 -0.73 -5.56
CA LEU A 171 10.62 -0.65 -5.68
C LEU A 171 10.02 -2.02 -5.33
N MET A 172 9.02 -1.97 -4.45
CA MET A 172 8.34 -3.14 -3.92
C MET A 172 6.88 -3.14 -4.38
N TRP A 173 6.28 -4.32 -4.42
CA TRP A 173 5.02 -4.57 -5.08
C TRP A 173 4.07 -5.43 -4.24
N LEU A 174 2.78 -5.27 -4.54
CA LEU A 174 1.71 -6.14 -4.04
C LEU A 174 1.87 -7.57 -4.56
N PRO A 175 1.49 -8.58 -3.77
CA PRO A 175 1.55 -9.97 -4.20
C PRO A 175 0.38 -10.36 -5.10
N GLY A 176 0.60 -11.35 -5.96
CA GLY A 176 -0.48 -12.02 -6.68
C GLY A 176 -1.18 -11.18 -7.75
N ARG A 177 -2.35 -11.66 -8.18
CA ARG A 177 -3.29 -10.88 -9.00
C ARG A 177 -4.17 -10.01 -8.11
N VAL A 178 -4.51 -8.80 -8.57
CA VAL A 178 -5.19 -7.81 -7.73
C VAL A 178 -6.65 -7.63 -8.14
N ILE A 179 -7.55 -7.79 -7.20
CA ILE A 179 -8.96 -7.41 -7.29
C ILE A 179 -9.14 -6.08 -6.56
N HIS A 180 -9.58 -5.05 -7.28
CA HIS A 180 -9.95 -3.77 -6.71
C HIS A 180 -11.46 -3.66 -6.61
N LEU A 181 -11.93 -3.46 -5.38
CA LEU A 181 -13.31 -3.21 -5.04
C LEU A 181 -13.54 -1.70 -4.99
N ARG A 182 -14.50 -1.21 -5.78
CA ARG A 182 -14.90 0.21 -5.82
C ARG A 182 -16.43 0.32 -5.77
N PRO A 183 -16.97 1.34 -5.10
CA PRO A 183 -18.38 1.69 -5.25
C PRO A 183 -18.62 2.19 -6.69
N GLU A 184 -19.73 1.82 -7.29
CA GLU A 184 -20.12 2.30 -8.63
C GLU A 184 -21.13 3.45 -8.54
N ASP A 185 -22.24 3.24 -7.80
CA ASP A 185 -23.33 4.22 -7.66
C ASP A 185 -23.58 4.61 -6.19
N GLY A 186 -22.55 4.56 -5.35
CA GLY A 186 -22.65 4.76 -3.90
C GLY A 186 -23.34 3.62 -3.13
N VAL A 187 -24.15 2.81 -3.80
CA VAL A 187 -24.88 1.66 -3.23
C VAL A 187 -24.28 0.32 -3.62
N ARG A 188 -23.87 0.16 -4.89
CA ARG A 188 -23.36 -1.12 -5.40
C ARG A 188 -21.84 -1.13 -5.44
N CYS A 189 -21.25 -2.21 -4.93
CA CYS A 189 -19.82 -2.48 -5.04
C CYS A 189 -19.54 -3.29 -6.32
N ARG A 190 -18.51 -2.90 -7.06
CA ARG A 190 -18.01 -3.65 -8.22
C ARG A 190 -16.57 -4.12 -7.95
N ALA A 191 -16.32 -5.39 -8.24
CA ALA A 191 -14.98 -5.97 -8.27
C ALA A 191 -14.40 -5.93 -9.69
N ARG A 192 -13.17 -5.44 -9.84
CA ARG A 192 -12.43 -5.47 -11.12
C ARG A 192 -11.02 -6.01 -10.90
N TRP A 193 -10.55 -6.82 -11.83
CA TRP A 193 -9.12 -7.15 -11.91
C TRP A 193 -8.36 -5.90 -12.36
N VAL A 194 -7.27 -5.59 -11.68
CA VAL A 194 -6.46 -4.41 -11.96
C VAL A 194 -4.98 -4.77 -11.90
N ASP A 195 -4.17 -3.94 -12.57
CA ASP A 195 -2.73 -4.07 -12.50
C ASP A 195 -2.17 -3.51 -11.18
N ARG A 196 -1.12 -4.16 -10.65
CA ARG A 196 -0.51 -3.79 -9.37
C ARG A 196 0.13 -2.40 -9.39
N THR A 197 0.54 -1.91 -10.56
CA THR A 197 1.10 -0.56 -10.74
C THR A 197 0.13 0.55 -10.33
N GLY A 198 -1.18 0.28 -10.39
CA GLY A 198 -2.22 1.20 -9.91
C GLY A 198 -2.17 1.48 -8.40
N PHE A 199 -1.33 0.77 -7.64
CA PHE A 199 -1.13 0.96 -6.20
C PHE A 199 0.26 1.51 -5.85
N ALA A 200 1.09 1.87 -6.83
CA ALA A 200 2.44 2.40 -6.59
C ALA A 200 2.45 3.79 -5.93
N GLN A 201 1.33 4.51 -5.95
CA GLN A 201 1.19 5.83 -5.35
C GLN A 201 0.11 5.86 -4.27
N LEU A 202 0.40 6.59 -3.20
CA LEU A 202 -0.56 6.85 -2.13
C LEU A 202 -1.60 7.88 -2.58
N VAL A 203 -2.86 7.50 -2.46
CA VAL A 203 -4.01 8.39 -2.68
C VAL A 203 -4.42 8.95 -1.32
N VAL A 204 -4.32 10.27 -1.14
CA VAL A 204 -4.73 10.92 0.09
C VAL A 204 -6.24 11.13 0.06
N SER A 205 -6.98 10.30 0.78
CA SER A 205 -8.43 10.42 0.96
C SER A 205 -8.80 10.47 2.43
N ARG A 206 -9.97 11.03 2.76
CA ARG A 206 -10.46 11.09 4.14
C ARG A 206 -10.74 9.69 4.73
N SER A 207 -11.05 8.73 3.87
CA SER A 207 -11.40 7.37 4.25
C SER A 207 -10.25 6.38 4.15
N MET A 208 -9.07 6.74 3.63
CA MET A 208 -7.99 5.78 3.32
C MET A 208 -7.59 4.86 4.48
N VAL A 209 -7.71 5.33 5.72
CA VAL A 209 -7.45 4.55 6.94
C VAL A 209 -8.65 3.68 7.32
N MET A 210 -9.86 4.21 7.16
CA MET A 210 -11.11 3.49 7.48
C MET A 210 -11.41 2.40 6.45
N ASP A 211 -11.09 2.65 5.18
CA ASP A 211 -11.20 1.70 4.07
C ASP A 211 -10.29 0.47 4.29
N HIS A 212 -9.27 0.59 5.14
CA HIS A 212 -8.41 -0.53 5.53
C HIS A 212 -9.07 -1.51 6.50
N LEU A 213 -10.10 -1.08 7.25
CA LEU A 213 -10.66 -1.91 8.32
C LEU A 213 -11.33 -3.17 7.76
N PRO A 214 -11.13 -4.34 8.42
CA PRO A 214 -11.62 -5.61 7.91
C PRO A 214 -13.16 -5.65 7.81
N ASP A 215 -13.87 -4.97 8.72
CA ASP A 215 -15.34 -4.93 8.70
C ASP A 215 -15.89 -4.18 7.48
N VAL A 216 -15.20 -3.10 7.06
CA VAL A 216 -15.56 -2.31 5.88
C VAL A 216 -15.34 -3.15 4.63
N LEU A 217 -14.19 -3.82 4.53
CA LEU A 217 -13.88 -4.71 3.42
C LEU A 217 -14.84 -5.91 3.36
N ALA A 218 -15.16 -6.51 4.51
CA ALA A 218 -16.10 -7.64 4.59
C ALA A 218 -17.53 -7.24 4.19
N THR A 219 -17.94 -6.00 4.48
CA THR A 219 -19.22 -5.45 4.02
C THR A 219 -19.23 -5.28 2.51
N ALA A 220 -18.17 -4.67 1.95
CA ALA A 220 -18.03 -4.50 0.51
C ALA A 220 -18.02 -5.84 -0.24
N LEU A 221 -17.36 -6.88 0.31
CA LEU A 221 -17.34 -8.22 -0.25
C LEU A 221 -18.72 -8.89 -0.23
N ARG A 222 -19.49 -8.73 0.85
CA ARG A 222 -20.87 -9.24 0.94
C ARG A 222 -21.77 -8.60 -0.11
N ASP A 223 -21.61 -7.30 -0.37
CA ASP A 223 -22.39 -6.61 -1.40
C ASP A 223 -22.03 -7.10 -2.81
N VAL A 224 -20.74 -7.35 -3.08
CA VAL A 224 -20.31 -7.97 -4.35
C VAL A 224 -20.87 -9.37 -4.49
N ALA A 225 -20.80 -10.20 -3.44
CA ALA A 225 -21.29 -11.57 -3.47
C ALA A 225 -22.80 -11.62 -3.81
N ARG A 226 -23.61 -10.79 -3.14
CA ARG A 226 -25.05 -10.65 -3.43
C ARG A 226 -25.31 -10.21 -4.87
N SER A 227 -24.51 -9.29 -5.40
CA SER A 227 -24.63 -8.84 -6.79
C SER A 227 -24.26 -9.91 -7.81
N LEU A 228 -23.45 -10.91 -7.44
CA LEU A 228 -23.09 -12.03 -8.31
C LEU A 228 -24.17 -13.12 -8.28
N GLU A 229 -24.73 -13.40 -7.10
CA GLU A 229 -25.81 -14.37 -6.93
C GLU A 229 -27.10 -13.96 -7.66
N GLY A 230 -27.46 -12.67 -7.67
CA GLY A 230 -28.64 -12.18 -8.38
C GLY A 230 -28.52 -12.11 -9.91
N ARG A 231 -27.42 -12.59 -10.49
CA ARG A 231 -27.19 -12.62 -11.95
C ARG A 231 -27.20 -14.05 -12.53
N GLY A 232 -27.29 -15.09 -11.69
CA GLY A 232 -27.42 -16.49 -12.10
C GLY A 232 -28.88 -16.92 -12.14
#